data_AF-A0A926C0Q6-F1
#
_entry.id   AF-A0A926C0Q6-F1
#
_cell.length_a   1.000
_cell.length_b   1.000
_cell.length_c   1.000
_cell.angle_alpha   90.00
_cell.angle_beta   90.00
_cell.angle_gamma   90.00
#
_symmetry.space_group_name_H-M   'P 1'
#
loop_
_entity.id
_entity.type
_entity.pdbx_description
1 polymer ?
#
loop_
_entity_poly.entity_id
_entity_poly.type
_entity_poly.pdbx_seq_one_letter_code
_entity_poly.pdbx_strand_id
1 'polypeptide(L)'
;MPQLETHQGSILVTGGGLANYPHPDYASLSVGKAGEANLAGSLAQVLAPKGVYVGVLQVNGFVSETDPVYNPATIARRFWAMHINRTQMKNEI
;
A
#
# COMPACT_ATOMS: atom_id res chain seq x y z
N MET A 1 -9.94 11.69 10.99
CA MET A 1 -10.41 11.80 9.59
C MET A 1 -11.90 11.47 9.58
N PRO A 2 -12.78 12.45 9.88
CA PRO A 2 -14.15 12.18 10.31
C PRO A 2 -14.95 11.30 9.34
N GLN A 3 -14.89 11.58 8.03
CA GLN A 3 -15.63 10.83 7.02
C GLN A 3 -15.20 9.36 6.93
N LEU A 4 -13.88 9.10 7.01
CA LEU A 4 -13.37 7.73 6.99
C LEU A 4 -13.78 6.97 8.26
N GLU A 5 -13.75 7.62 9.42
CA GLU A 5 -14.16 7.01 10.68
C GLU A 5 -15.66 6.68 10.69
N THR A 6 -16.51 7.61 10.25
CA THR A 6 -17.97 7.42 10.14
C THR A 6 -18.34 6.26 9.21
N HIS A 7 -17.61 6.08 8.11
CA HIS A 7 -17.92 5.05 7.11
C HIS A 7 -17.05 3.80 7.22
N GLN A 8 -16.22 3.69 8.27
CA GLN A 8 -15.23 2.62 8.40
C GLN A 8 -14.46 2.43 7.08
N GLY A 9 -13.87 3.52 6.58
CA GLY A 9 -13.25 3.58 5.26
C GLY A 9 -11.90 2.88 5.18
N SER A 10 -11.20 3.09 4.06
CA SER A 10 -9.86 2.58 3.85
C SER A 10 -8.92 3.63 3.27
N ILE A 11 -7.68 3.61 3.71
CA ILE A 11 -6.56 4.34 3.10
C ILE A 11 -5.66 3.29 2.47
N LEU A 12 -5.55 3.31 1.14
CA LEU A 12 -4.77 2.34 0.39
C LEU A 12 -3.64 3.06 -0.36
N VAL A 13 -2.44 2.53 -0.21
CA VAL A 13 -1.21 3.17 -0.70
C VAL A 13 -0.43 2.19 -1.57
N THR A 14 0.17 2.67 -2.65
CA THR A 14 1.03 1.86 -3.53
C THR A 14 2.47 1.91 -3.02
N GLY A 15 2.90 0.83 -2.39
CA GLY A 15 4.29 0.61 -2.01
C GLY A 15 5.13 0.01 -3.13
N GLY A 16 6.35 -0.38 -2.80
CA GLY A 16 7.23 -1.14 -3.67
C GLY A 16 8.46 -1.63 -2.93
N GLY A 17 9.18 -2.58 -3.55
CA GLY A 17 10.25 -3.33 -2.91
C GLY A 17 11.39 -2.44 -2.41
N LEU A 18 11.58 -1.27 -3.03
CA LEU A 18 12.58 -0.27 -2.65
C LEU A 18 12.46 0.23 -1.21
N ALA A 19 11.31 0.05 -0.56
CA ALA A 19 11.14 0.36 0.87
C ALA A 19 11.95 -0.57 1.79
N ASN A 20 12.18 -1.82 1.36
CA ASN A 20 12.89 -2.85 2.11
C ASN A 20 14.25 -3.20 1.48
N TYR A 21 14.35 -3.08 0.15
CA TYR A 21 15.50 -3.45 -0.67
C TYR A 21 15.96 -2.22 -1.48
N PRO A 22 16.74 -1.30 -0.87
CA PRO A 22 17.17 -0.08 -1.55
C PRO A 22 18.08 -0.39 -2.74
N HIS A 23 18.05 0.48 -3.75
CA HIS A 23 18.87 0.33 -4.96
C HIS A 23 19.70 1.61 -5.16
N PRO A 24 21.02 1.51 -5.46
CA PRO A 24 21.91 2.68 -5.56
C PRO A 24 21.44 3.69 -6.60
N ASP A 25 20.97 3.23 -7.76
CA ASP A 25 20.46 4.11 -8.83
C ASP A 25 19.14 4.81 -8.48
N TYR A 26 18.47 4.37 -7.41
CA TYR A 26 17.17 4.88 -6.98
C TYR A 26 17.20 5.34 -5.52
N ALA A 27 18.36 5.78 -5.00
CA ALA A 27 18.54 6.04 -3.57
C ALA A 27 17.50 6.99 -2.95
N SER A 28 17.22 8.13 -3.60
CA SER A 28 16.20 9.08 -3.12
C SER A 28 14.79 8.49 -3.15
N LEU A 29 14.47 7.68 -4.17
CA LEU A 29 13.20 6.97 -4.28
C LEU A 29 13.08 5.89 -3.20
N SER A 30 14.14 5.14 -2.91
CA SER A 30 14.17 4.16 -1.83
C SER A 30 13.90 4.81 -0.46
N VAL A 31 14.52 5.96 -0.18
CA VAL A 31 14.22 6.73 1.05
C VAL A 31 12.75 7.14 1.08
N GLY A 32 12.22 7.67 -0.03
CA GLY A 32 10.81 8.05 -0.14
C GLY A 32 9.87 6.88 0.13
N LYS A 33 10.13 5.71 -0.46
CA LYS A 33 9.31 4.50 -0.31
C LYS A 33 9.39 3.92 1.11
N ALA A 34 10.56 3.97 1.75
CA ALA A 34 10.70 3.59 3.15
C ALA A 34 9.92 4.55 4.08
N GLY A 35 9.99 5.86 3.83
CA GLY A 35 9.22 6.87 4.57
C GLY A 35 7.71 6.72 4.39
N GLU A 36 7.25 6.47 3.16
CA GLU A 36 5.84 6.18 2.84
C GLU A 36 5.32 4.95 3.60
N ALA A 37 6.07 3.85 3.57
CA ALA A 37 5.71 2.63 4.30
C ALA A 37 5.67 2.85 5.82
N ASN A 38 6.58 3.66 6.36
CA ASN A 38 6.60 4.01 7.77
C ASN A 38 5.37 4.86 8.16
N LEU A 39 5.06 5.89 7.38
CA LEU A 39 3.88 6.74 7.56
C LEU A 39 2.59 5.92 7.54
N ALA A 40 2.41 5.04 6.56
CA ALA A 40 1.25 4.17 6.47
C ALA A 40 1.13 3.25 7.69
N GLY A 41 2.26 2.73 8.19
CA GLY A 41 2.30 1.93 9.41
C GLY A 41 1.89 2.72 10.66
N SER A 42 2.37 3.95 10.82
CA SER A 42 1.94 4.83 11.93
C SER A 42 0.44 5.17 11.84
N LEU A 43 -0.06 5.47 10.65
CA LEU A 43 -1.49 5.71 10.42
C LEU A 43 -2.32 4.48 10.77
N ALA A 44 -1.90 3.28 10.37
CA ALA A 44 -2.59 2.03 10.69
C ALA A 44 -2.74 1.86 12.21
N GLN A 45 -1.69 2.13 12.99
CA GLN A 45 -1.74 2.03 14.46
C GLN A 45 -2.74 3.01 15.08
N VAL A 46 -2.75 4.26 14.62
CA VAL A 46 -3.62 5.31 15.19
C VAL A 46 -5.08 5.15 14.75
N LEU A 47 -5.31 4.63 13.55
CA LEU A 47 -6.63 4.61 12.91
C LEU A 47 -7.36 3.27 13.05
N ALA A 48 -6.65 2.17 13.32
CA ALA A 48 -7.27 0.86 13.53
C ALA A 48 -8.32 0.86 14.67
N PRO A 49 -8.08 1.47 15.85
CA PRO A 49 -9.11 1.56 16.91
C PRO A 49 -10.34 2.36 16.51
N LYS A 50 -10.24 3.16 15.44
CA LYS A 50 -11.32 4.00 14.89
C LYS A 50 -12.04 3.35 13.72
N GLY A 51 -11.77 2.07 13.43
CA GLY A 51 -12.42 1.31 12.36
C GLY A 51 -11.96 1.68 10.95
N VAL A 52 -10.88 2.45 10.79
CA VAL A 52 -10.33 2.81 9.49
C VAL A 52 -9.17 1.87 9.15
N TYR A 53 -9.30 1.16 8.03
CA TYR A 53 -8.27 0.27 7.54
C TYR A 53 -7.19 1.07 6.79
N VAL A 54 -5.92 0.79 7.06
CA VAL A 54 -4.80 1.35 6.31
C VAL A 54 -3.99 0.20 5.75
N GLY A 55 -3.74 0.22 4.44
CA GLY A 55 -3.04 -0.84 3.73
C GLY A 55 -2.04 -0.31 2.70
N VAL A 56 -0.93 -1.02 2.56
CA VAL A 56 0.10 -0.80 1.55
C VAL A 56 0.18 -2.04 0.67
N LEU A 57 -0.04 -1.87 -0.64
CA LEU A 57 0.23 -2.90 -1.64
C LEU A 57 1.62 -2.65 -2.20
N GLN A 58 2.58 -3.51 -1.89
CA GLN A 58 3.91 -3.47 -2.49
C GLN A 58 3.83 -4.07 -3.89
N VAL A 59 4.04 -3.22 -4.90
CA VAL A 59 4.20 -3.63 -6.28
C VAL A 59 5.70 -3.80 -6.53
N ASN A 60 6.17 -5.04 -6.56
CA ASN A 60 7.60 -5.35 -6.62
C ASN A 60 8.12 -5.58 -8.04
N GLY A 61 7.32 -5.25 -9.06
CA GLY A 61 7.68 -5.28 -10.47
C GLY A 61 7.34 -3.98 -11.19
N PHE A 62 7.65 -3.95 -12.50
CA PHE A 62 7.31 -2.83 -13.35
C PHE A 62 5.85 -2.91 -13.79
N VAL A 63 5.11 -1.83 -13.60
CA VAL A 63 3.71 -1.76 -14.06
C VAL A 63 3.69 -1.64 -15.58
N SER A 64 3.02 -2.59 -16.23
CA SER A 64 2.85 -2.61 -17.68
C SER A 64 1.51 -3.25 -18.03
N GLU A 65 0.80 -2.71 -19.02
CA GLU A 65 -0.48 -3.25 -19.51
C GLU A 65 -0.38 -4.72 -19.94
N THR A 66 0.78 -5.14 -20.45
CA THR A 66 0.99 -6.50 -20.96
C THR A 66 1.48 -7.49 -19.91
N ASP A 67 1.85 -7.03 -18.70
CA ASP A 67 2.39 -7.90 -17.67
C ASP A 67 1.26 -8.72 -17.01
N PRO A 68 1.35 -10.06 -16.89
CA PRO A 68 0.27 -10.87 -16.33
C PRO A 68 -0.01 -10.59 -14.83
N VAL A 69 0.99 -10.12 -14.08
CA VAL A 69 0.92 -9.89 -12.62
C VAL A 69 0.82 -8.39 -12.31
N TYR A 70 1.68 -7.58 -12.93
CA TYR A 70 1.84 -6.16 -12.65
C TYR A 70 1.03 -5.24 -13.58
N ASN A 71 0.03 -5.77 -14.29
CA ASN A 71 -0.90 -4.91 -15.03
C ASN A 71 -1.85 -4.14 -14.10
N PRO A 72 -2.32 -2.95 -14.54
CA PRO A 72 -3.23 -2.12 -13.75
C PRO A 72 -4.49 -2.84 -13.28
N ALA A 73 -5.08 -3.72 -14.09
CA ALA A 73 -6.29 -4.45 -13.73
C ALA A 73 -6.06 -5.47 -12.60
N THR A 74 -4.90 -6.14 -12.57
CA THR A 74 -4.52 -7.02 -11.47
C THR A 74 -4.24 -6.22 -10.20
N ILE A 75 -3.51 -5.11 -10.30
CA ILE A 75 -3.24 -4.21 -9.16
C ILE A 75 -4.55 -3.67 -8.56
N ALA A 76 -5.47 -3.20 -9.39
CA ALA A 76 -6.77 -2.71 -8.95
C ALA A 76 -7.60 -3.79 -8.23
N ARG A 77 -7.61 -5.03 -8.75
CA ARG A 77 -8.26 -6.17 -8.09
C ARG A 77 -7.65 -6.47 -6.72
N ARG A 78 -6.34 -6.28 -6.55
CA ARG A 78 -5.65 -6.49 -5.27
C ARG A 78 -6.01 -5.41 -4.26
N PHE A 79 -6.04 -4.13 -4.67
CA PHE A 79 -6.54 -3.06 -3.81
C PHE A 79 -7.99 -3.27 -3.40
N TRP A 80 -8.85 -3.71 -4.32
CA TRP A 80 -10.23 -4.04 -4.01
C TRP A 80 -10.34 -5.15 -2.96
N ALA A 81 -9.56 -6.23 -3.12
CA ALA A 81 -9.51 -7.31 -2.14
C ALA A 81 -9.02 -6.83 -0.76
N MET A 82 -8.02 -5.94 -0.70
CA MET A 82 -7.58 -5.32 0.55
C MET A 82 -8.70 -4.51 1.21
N HIS A 83 -9.45 -3.72 0.43
CA HIS A 83 -10.58 -2.93 0.95
C HIS A 83 -11.68 -3.79 1.57
N ILE A 84 -12.00 -4.93 0.94
CA ILE A 84 -13.03 -5.85 1.42
C ILE A 84 -12.55 -6.66 2.62
N ASN A 85 -11.34 -7.23 2.55
CA ASN A 85 -10.86 -8.19 3.54
C ASN A 85 -10.26 -7.52 4.78
N ARG A 86 -9.51 -6.43 4.60
CA ARG A 86 -8.91 -5.62 5.70
C ARG A 86 -8.07 -6.41 6.72
N THR A 87 -7.44 -7.48 6.28
CA THR A 87 -6.77 -8.45 7.17
C THR A 87 -5.32 -8.10 7.48
N GLN A 88 -4.56 -7.59 6.50
CA GLN A 88 -3.14 -7.30 6.62
C GLN A 88 -2.84 -5.88 6.15
N MET A 89 -1.97 -5.17 6.87
CA MET A 89 -1.55 -3.82 6.48
C MET A 89 -0.63 -3.87 5.26
N LYS A 90 0.39 -4.73 5.24
CA LYS A 90 1.26 -4.92 4.06
C LYS A 90 0.80 -6.12 3.26
N ASN A 91 0.64 -5.93 1.96
CA ASN A 91 0.34 -6.98 0.98
C ASN A 91 1.35 -6.84 -0.16
N GLU A 92 1.76 -7.95 -0.77
CA GLU A 92 2.77 -7.95 -1.82
C GLU A 92 2.24 -8.68 -3.05
N ILE A 93 2.62 -8.19 -4.22
CA ILE A 93 2.37 -8.83 -5.52
C ILE A 93 3.61 -8.75 -6.39
#